data_AF-A0AAV4JN03-F1
#
_entry.id   AF-A0AAV4JN03-F1
#
_cell.length_a   1.000
_cell.length_b   1.000
_cell.length_c   1.000
_cell.angle_alpha   90.00
_cell.angle_beta   90.00
_cell.angle_gamma   90.00
#
_symmetry.space_group_name_H-M   'P 1'
#
loop_
_entity.id
_entity.type
_entity.pdbx_description
1 polymer ?
#
loop_
_entity_poly.entity_id
_entity_poly.type
_entity_poly.pdbx_seq_one_letter_code
_entity_poly.pdbx_strand_id
1 'polypeptide(L)'
;MPIQPPSDKAKKFADYIFQQYICQTARFLPAMWAGIEKEDVTTTNSCEAFHMHFSKRICPHPNIFRFLETLKHEQEKVNLKIHCVGQPSSKKRKKYRDKKQKKEQLYLQYVNGEIDLTVYLRQAAKNMLPPTL
;
A
#
# COMPACT_ATOMS: atom_id res chain seq x y z
N MET A 1 -34.43 -2.09 -8.43
CA MET A 1 -34.03 -2.22 -9.86
C MET A 1 -32.56 -1.88 -9.97
N PRO A 2 -31.70 -2.69 -10.63
CA PRO A 2 -30.32 -2.29 -10.83
C PRO A 2 -30.29 -1.12 -11.81
N ILE A 3 -29.67 -0.03 -11.39
CA ILE A 3 -29.51 1.19 -12.19
C ILE A 3 -28.55 0.83 -13.32
N GLN A 4 -29.08 0.65 -14.53
CA GLN A 4 -28.26 0.40 -15.70
C GLN A 4 -27.37 1.63 -15.97
N PRO A 5 -26.06 1.46 -16.25
CA PRO A 5 -25.19 2.60 -16.50
C PRO A 5 -25.67 3.41 -17.70
N PRO A 6 -25.67 4.76 -17.61
CA PRO A 6 -26.38 5.63 -18.55
C PRO A 6 -25.75 5.75 -19.94
N SER A 7 -24.54 5.21 -20.16
CA SER A 7 -23.85 5.28 -21.46
C SER A 7 -23.21 3.94 -21.84
N ASP A 8 -23.03 3.71 -23.13
CA ASP A 8 -22.38 2.48 -23.63
C ASP A 8 -20.93 2.34 -23.15
N LYS A 9 -20.23 3.45 -22.93
CA LYS A 9 -18.89 3.43 -22.31
C LYS A 9 -18.96 2.96 -20.86
N ALA A 10 -19.94 3.44 -20.09
CA ALA A 10 -20.14 3.04 -18.71
C ALA A 10 -20.60 1.58 -18.60
N LYS A 11 -21.42 1.09 -19.55
CA LYS A 11 -21.79 -0.33 -19.65
C LYS A 11 -20.58 -1.21 -19.93
N LYS A 12 -19.79 -0.89 -20.97
CA LYS A 12 -18.55 -1.62 -21.28
C LYS A 12 -17.58 -1.68 -20.11
N PHE A 13 -17.44 -0.56 -19.39
CA PHE A 13 -16.61 -0.52 -18.19
C PHE A 13 -17.18 -1.40 -17.08
N ALA A 14 -18.47 -1.32 -16.79
CA ALA A 14 -19.12 -2.15 -15.77
C ALA A 14 -19.03 -3.65 -16.11
N ASP A 15 -19.26 -4.02 -17.37
CA ASP A 15 -19.14 -5.40 -17.87
C ASP A 15 -17.71 -5.91 -17.73
N TYR A 16 -16.72 -5.08 -18.08
CA TYR A 16 -15.30 -5.40 -17.89
C TYR A 16 -14.97 -5.69 -16.43
N ILE A 17 -15.37 -4.80 -15.51
CA ILE A 17 -15.14 -4.98 -14.08
C ILE A 17 -15.83 -6.26 -13.58
N PHE A 18 -17.08 -6.48 -13.99
CA PHE A 18 -17.83 -7.66 -13.59
C PHE A 18 -17.15 -8.96 -14.04
N GLN A 19 -16.76 -9.03 -15.32
CA GLN A 19 -16.14 -10.22 -15.91
C GLN A 19 -14.72 -10.48 -15.40
N GLN A 20 -13.94 -9.43 -15.14
CA GLN A 20 -12.53 -9.60 -14.77
C GLN A 20 -12.29 -9.67 -13.26
N TYR A 21 -13.19 -9.12 -12.44
CA TYR A 21 -12.96 -8.95 -11.00
C TYR A 21 -14.07 -9.47 -10.08
N ILE A 22 -15.33 -9.57 -10.53
CA ILE A 22 -16.48 -9.86 -9.64
C ILE A 22 -17.03 -11.27 -9.84
N CYS A 23 -17.18 -11.73 -11.08
CA CYS A 23 -17.84 -13.01 -11.35
C CYS A 23 -17.03 -14.18 -10.74
N GLN A 24 -17.72 -15.30 -10.46
CA GLN A 24 -17.08 -16.46 -9.81
C GLN A 24 -16.00 -17.12 -10.66
N THR A 25 -15.98 -16.86 -11.96
CA THR A 25 -14.97 -17.32 -12.91
C THR A 25 -14.02 -16.19 -13.34
N ALA A 26 -14.01 -15.08 -12.61
CA ALA A 26 -13.17 -13.94 -12.92
C ALA A 26 -11.69 -14.30 -12.83
N ARG A 27 -10.87 -13.71 -13.71
CA ARG A 27 -9.42 -13.89 -13.68
C ARG A 27 -8.80 -13.37 -12.39
N PHE A 28 -9.40 -12.33 -11.80
CA PHE A 28 -8.93 -11.69 -10.57
C PHE A 28 -10.03 -11.73 -9.51
N LEU A 29 -10.21 -12.90 -8.90
CA LEU A 29 -11.29 -13.13 -7.94
C LEU A 29 -11.24 -12.13 -6.76
N PRO A 30 -12.40 -11.79 -6.16
CA PRO A 30 -12.46 -10.93 -4.98
C PRO A 30 -11.55 -11.37 -3.84
N ALA A 31 -11.31 -12.67 -3.67
CA ALA A 31 -10.36 -13.16 -2.67
C ALA A 31 -8.93 -12.60 -2.84
N MET A 32 -8.53 -12.22 -4.06
CA MET A 32 -7.20 -11.67 -4.36
C MET A 32 -7.06 -10.18 -4.01
N TRP A 33 -8.15 -9.41 -4.02
CA TRP A 33 -8.12 -7.94 -3.88
C TRP A 33 -9.05 -7.37 -2.80
N ALA A 34 -10.06 -8.13 -2.37
CA ALA A 34 -11.03 -7.79 -1.32
C ALA A 34 -10.82 -8.61 -0.03
N GLY A 35 -9.75 -9.39 0.05
CA GLY A 35 -9.42 -10.22 1.21
C GLY A 35 -9.20 -9.39 2.49
N ILE A 36 -9.65 -9.93 3.63
CA ILE A 36 -9.57 -9.33 4.97
C ILE A 36 -8.16 -9.47 5.56
N GLU A 37 -7.25 -10.20 4.91
CA GLU A 37 -5.87 -10.36 5.34
C GLU A 37 -5.10 -9.05 5.18
N LYS A 38 -5.22 -8.25 6.24
CA LYS A 38 -4.59 -6.97 6.51
C LYS A 38 -3.08 -7.09 6.40
N GLU A 39 -2.53 -6.54 5.33
CA GLU A 39 -1.20 -5.94 5.28
C GLU A 39 -1.17 -4.88 4.15
N ASP A 40 -1.94 -3.79 4.31
CA ASP A 40 -1.83 -2.56 3.49
C ASP A 40 -1.87 -2.72 1.94
N VAL A 41 -2.34 -3.86 1.41
CA VAL A 41 -2.34 -4.16 -0.04
C VAL A 41 -3.36 -3.33 -0.83
N THR A 42 -4.30 -2.67 -0.16
CA THR A 42 -5.34 -1.86 -0.82
C THR A 42 -4.86 -0.50 -1.30
N THR A 43 -3.61 -0.10 -1.01
CA THR A 43 -3.07 1.18 -1.45
C THR A 43 -2.06 1.00 -2.59
N THR A 44 -2.30 1.69 -3.71
CA THR A 44 -1.37 1.79 -4.85
C THR A 44 -0.07 2.54 -4.51
N ASN A 45 0.09 3.01 -3.26
CA ASN A 45 1.25 3.72 -2.75
C ASN A 45 2.58 3.06 -3.12
N SER A 46 2.67 1.73 -3.06
CA SER A 46 3.90 1.01 -3.42
C SER A 46 4.20 1.09 -4.93
N CYS A 47 3.17 0.94 -5.77
CA CYS A 47 3.29 1.08 -7.22
C CYS A 47 3.58 2.54 -7.60
N GLU A 48 2.87 3.49 -7.02
CA GLU A 48 3.08 4.93 -7.23
C GLU A 48 4.48 5.36 -6.82
N ALA A 49 4.97 4.90 -5.67
CA ALA A 49 6.32 5.16 -5.21
C ALA A 49 7.35 4.55 -6.18
N PHE A 50 7.14 3.31 -6.63
CA PHE A 50 8.00 2.69 -7.64
C PHE A 50 8.03 3.53 -8.92
N HIS A 51 6.88 3.85 -9.51
CA HIS A 51 6.79 4.64 -10.73
C HIS A 51 7.41 6.03 -10.56
N MET A 52 7.16 6.72 -9.45
CA MET A 52 7.78 8.01 -9.16
C MET A 52 9.31 7.89 -9.10
N HIS A 53 9.85 6.90 -8.38
CA HIS A 53 11.29 6.71 -8.24
C HIS A 53 11.94 6.27 -9.55
N PHE A 54 11.27 5.40 -10.30
CA PHE A 54 11.73 4.92 -11.59
C PHE A 54 11.75 6.06 -12.62
N SER A 55 10.67 6.82 -12.71
CA SER A 55 10.56 8.00 -13.59
C SER A 55 11.56 9.10 -13.25
N LYS A 56 12.01 9.23 -12.00
CA LYS A 56 13.11 10.15 -11.63
C LYS A 56 14.48 9.70 -12.15
N ARG A 57 14.66 8.42 -12.48
CA ARG A 57 15.92 7.85 -12.96
C ARG A 57 16.02 7.79 -14.49
N ILE A 58 14.87 7.76 -15.17
CA ILE A 58 14.80 7.79 -16.64
C ILE A 58 14.45 9.19 -17.14
N CYS A 59 15.00 9.60 -18.29
CA CYS A 59 14.53 10.81 -18.97
C CYS A 59 13.19 10.55 -19.67
N PRO A 60 12.37 11.59 -19.94
CA PRO A 60 11.25 11.46 -20.87
C PRO A 60 11.83 11.01 -22.22
N HIS A 61 11.57 9.76 -22.62
CA HIS A 61 12.13 9.10 -23.82
C HIS A 61 13.60 8.64 -23.70
N PRO A 62 13.90 7.65 -22.85
CA PRO A 62 15.22 7.03 -22.85
C PRO A 62 15.40 6.19 -24.13
N ASN A 63 16.62 6.12 -24.66
CA ASN A 63 16.93 5.08 -25.63
C ASN A 63 16.85 3.70 -24.95
N ILE A 64 16.70 2.65 -25.76
CA ILE A 64 16.48 1.29 -25.25
C ILE A 64 17.61 0.81 -24.34
N PHE A 65 18.86 1.18 -24.63
CA PHE A 65 20.01 0.78 -23.81
C PHE A 65 19.96 1.39 -22.41
N ARG A 66 19.71 2.71 -22.31
CA ARG A 66 19.61 3.43 -21.04
C ARG A 66 18.40 2.96 -20.21
N PHE A 67 17.32 2.60 -20.87
CA PHE A 67 16.16 1.99 -20.22
C PHE A 67 16.50 0.62 -19.63
N LEU A 68 17.16 -0.25 -20.40
CA LEU A 68 17.59 -1.58 -19.96
C LEU A 68 18.59 -1.51 -18.80
N GLU A 69 19.56 -0.59 -18.84
CA GLU A 69 20.49 -0.38 -17.73
C GLU A 69 19.76 0.02 -16.44
N THR A 70 18.81 0.95 -16.55
CA THR A 70 18.03 1.39 -15.38
C THR A 70 17.16 0.26 -14.82
N LEU A 71 16.57 -0.57 -15.69
CA LEU A 71 15.82 -1.76 -15.27
C LEU A 71 16.70 -2.77 -14.55
N LYS A 72 17.88 -3.10 -15.10
CA LYS A 72 18.83 -4.02 -14.47
C LYS A 72 19.25 -3.53 -13.09
N HIS A 73 19.50 -2.22 -12.95
CA HIS A 73 19.86 -1.61 -11.66
C HIS A 73 18.73 -1.73 -10.61
N GLU A 74 17.48 -1.53 -11.01
CA GLU A 74 16.35 -1.73 -10.08
C GLU A 74 16.15 -3.21 -9.73
N GLN A 75 16.34 -4.12 -10.68
CA GLN A 75 16.31 -5.56 -10.42
C GLN A 75 17.41 -5.99 -9.43
N GLU A 76 18.63 -5.49 -9.59
CA GLU A 76 19.75 -5.80 -8.69
C GLU A 76 19.46 -5.34 -7.27
N LYS A 77 18.91 -4.12 -7.08
CA LYS A 77 18.50 -3.64 -5.74
C LYS A 77 17.44 -4.53 -5.10
N VAL A 78 16.48 -5.01 -5.88
CA VAL A 78 15.43 -5.90 -5.38
C VAL A 78 16.03 -7.24 -4.99
N ASN A 79 16.89 -7.81 -5.83
CA ASN A 79 17.59 -9.06 -5.53
C ASN A 79 18.44 -8.94 -4.26
N LEU A 80 19.22 -7.86 -4.11
CA LEU A 80 19.99 -7.59 -2.89
C LEU A 80 19.08 -7.54 -1.66
N LYS A 81 17.92 -6.87 -1.74
CA LYS A 81 16.96 -6.85 -0.63
C LYS A 81 16.43 -8.24 -0.29
N ILE A 82 16.11 -9.05 -1.31
CA ILE A 82 15.64 -10.44 -1.13
C ILE A 82 16.72 -11.27 -0.44
N HIS A 83 17.98 -11.15 -0.86
CA HIS A 83 19.10 -11.86 -0.25
C HIS A 83 19.43 -11.39 1.18
N CYS A 84 19.02 -10.18 1.55
CA CYS A 84 19.11 -9.67 2.91
C CYS A 84 17.89 -10.01 3.78
N VAL A 85 16.88 -10.71 3.27
CA VAL A 85 15.73 -11.15 4.08
C VAL A 85 16.22 -12.07 5.19
N GLY A 86 15.78 -11.80 6.42
CA GLY A 86 16.23 -12.53 7.62
C GLY A 86 17.51 -12.01 8.26
N GLN A 87 18.25 -11.10 7.59
CA GLN A 87 19.39 -10.43 8.21
C GLN A 87 18.92 -9.30 9.14
N PRO A 88 19.61 -9.07 10.28
CA PRO A 88 19.27 -7.97 11.17
C PRO A 88 19.47 -6.63 10.45
N SER A 89 18.36 -5.99 10.07
CA SER A 89 18.39 -4.66 9.47
C SER A 89 18.91 -3.61 10.47
N SER A 90 19.47 -2.53 9.95
CA SER A 90 19.86 -1.39 10.78
C SER A 90 18.66 -0.88 11.58
N LYS A 91 18.87 -0.64 12.88
CA LYS A 91 17.79 -0.20 13.76
C LYS A 91 17.19 1.09 13.21
N LYS A 92 15.88 1.10 12.93
CA LYS A 92 15.14 2.32 12.53
C LYS A 92 15.47 3.47 13.50
N ARG A 93 15.53 4.71 13.00
CA ARG A 93 15.82 5.89 13.85
C ARG A 93 14.91 5.90 15.08
N LYS A 94 15.47 6.26 16.24
CA LYS A 94 14.79 6.23 17.55
C LYS A 94 13.37 6.81 17.50
N LYS A 95 13.21 8.01 16.92
CA LYS A 95 11.91 8.69 16.69
C LYS A 95 10.81 7.76 16.13
N TYR A 96 11.13 6.95 15.12
CA TYR A 96 10.13 6.06 14.48
C TYR A 96 9.83 4.84 15.33
N ARG A 97 10.81 4.32 16.06
CA ARG A 97 10.61 3.20 16.99
C ARG A 97 9.72 3.63 18.15
N ASP A 98 10.02 4.78 18.75
CA ASP A 98 9.26 5.32 19.88
C ASP A 98 7.82 5.63 19.46
N LYS A 99 7.60 6.18 18.25
CA LYS A 99 6.25 6.41 17.72
C LYS A 99 5.47 5.10 17.51
N LYS A 100 6.13 4.03 17.04
CA LYS A 100 5.51 2.71 16.89
C LYS A 100 5.15 2.13 18.25
N GLN A 101 6.11 2.10 19.18
CA GLN A 101 5.91 1.60 20.54
C GLN A 101 4.77 2.33 21.27
N LYS A 102 4.69 3.66 21.15
CA LYS A 102 3.59 4.44 21.75
C LYS A 102 2.22 4.06 21.20
N LYS A 103 2.10 3.80 19.89
CA LYS A 103 0.84 3.34 19.28
C LYS A 103 0.46 1.94 19.75
N GLU A 104 1.45 1.06 19.83
CA GLU A 104 1.27 -0.33 20.26
C GLU A 104 0.85 -0.42 21.73
N GLN A 105 1.52 0.34 22.62
CA GLN A 105 1.13 0.47 24.02
C GLN A 105 -0.29 1.02 24.19
N LEU A 106 -0.64 2.08 23.44
CA LEU A 106 -1.98 2.65 23.49
C LEU A 106 -3.07 1.65 23.07
N TYR A 107 -2.78 0.82 22.06
CA TYR A 107 -3.69 -0.26 21.65
C TYR A 107 -3.81 -1.36 22.71
N LEU A 108 -2.70 -1.79 23.30
CA LEU A 108 -2.70 -2.80 24.37
C LEU A 108 -3.48 -2.32 25.59
N GLN A 109 -3.31 -1.07 26.00
CA GLN A 109 -4.09 -0.47 27.10
C GLN A 109 -5.60 -0.53 26.84
N TYR A 110 -6.03 -0.31 25.59
CA TYR A 110 -7.43 -0.42 25.21
C TYR A 110 -7.93 -1.86 25.26
N VAL A 111 -7.17 -2.79 24.66
CA VAL A 111 -7.54 -4.22 24.63
C VAL A 111 -7.58 -4.83 26.02
N ASN A 112 -6.68 -4.40 26.92
CA ASN A 112 -6.65 -4.84 28.32
C ASN A 112 -7.75 -4.20 29.19
N GLY A 113 -8.53 -3.25 28.65
CA GLY A 113 -9.57 -2.54 29.39
C GLY A 113 -9.05 -1.46 30.35
N GLU A 114 -7.77 -1.08 30.26
CA GLU A 114 -7.16 -0.02 31.09
C GLU A 114 -7.66 1.37 30.66
N ILE A 115 -8.04 1.52 29.40
CA ILE A 115 -8.62 2.76 28.84
C ILE A 115 -9.88 2.46 28.03
N ASP A 116 -10.82 3.39 28.07
CA ASP A 116 -12.04 3.33 27.27
C ASP A 116 -11.79 3.65 25.78
N LEU A 117 -12.67 3.18 24.90
CA LEU A 117 -12.64 3.43 23.46
C LEU A 117 -12.60 4.93 23.15
N THR A 118 -13.31 5.76 23.92
CA THR A 118 -13.33 7.22 23.70
C THR A 118 -11.96 7.85 23.95
N VAL A 119 -11.24 7.36 24.96
CA VAL A 119 -9.87 7.79 25.30
C VAL A 119 -8.89 7.32 24.24
N TYR A 120 -9.00 6.06 23.82
CA TYR A 120 -8.19 5.48 22.74
C TYR A 120 -8.32 6.30 21.45
N LEU A 121 -9.55 6.54 20.97
CA LEU A 121 -9.81 7.27 19.73
C LEU A 121 -9.28 8.70 19.78
N ARG A 122 -9.47 9.40 20.90
CA ARG A 122 -8.95 10.77 21.09
C ARG A 122 -7.43 10.82 20.99
N GLN A 123 -6.74 9.86 21.61
CA GLN A 123 -5.28 9.81 21.59
C GLN A 123 -4.73 9.32 20.24
N ALA A 124 -5.41 8.39 19.58
CA ALA A 124 -5.07 7.93 18.24
C ALA A 124 -5.18 9.08 17.22
N ALA A 125 -6.26 9.87 17.27
CA ALA A 125 -6.49 11.01 16.38
C ALA A 125 -5.40 12.09 16.52
N LYS A 126 -4.99 12.43 17.75
CA LYS A 126 -3.86 13.36 18.01
C LYS A 126 -2.55 12.89 17.35
N ASN A 127 -2.36 11.58 17.17
CA ASN A 127 -1.18 11.02 16.52
C ASN A 127 -1.31 10.93 14.98
N MET A 128 -2.51 11.16 14.42
CA MET A 128 -2.82 11.18 12.98
C MET A 128 -2.87 12.59 12.39
N LEU A 129 -3.12 13.62 13.20
CA LEU A 129 -3.07 15.01 12.74
C LEU A 129 -1.63 15.42 12.41
N PRO A 130 -1.38 16.06 11.25
CA PRO A 130 -0.06 16.62 10.95
C PRO A 130 0.30 17.65 12.02
N PRO A 131 1.60 17.81 12.37
CA PRO A 131 2.01 18.91 13.22
C PRO A 131 1.56 20.21 12.54
N THR A 132 0.78 21.01 13.25
CA THR A 132 0.34 22.34 12.82
C THR A 132 1.56 23.15 12.41
N LEU A 133 1.46 23.74 11.21
CA LEU A 133 2.46 24.63 10.60
C LEU A 133 2.85 25.78 11.51
#